data_AF-A0A7I0JUN3-F1
#
_entry.id   AF-A0A7I0JUN3-F1
#
_cell.length_a   1.000
_cell.length_b   1.000
_cell.length_c   1.000
_cell.angle_alpha   90.00
_cell.angle_beta   90.00
_cell.angle_gamma   90.00
#
_symmetry.space_group_name_H-M   'P 1'
#
loop_
_entity.id
_entity.type
_entity.pdbx_description
1 polymer ?
#
loop_
_entity_poly.entity_id
_entity_poly.type
_entity_poly.pdbx_seq_one_letter_code
_entity_poly.pdbx_strand_id
1 'polypeptide(L)'
;MTSFVGIDVTKTFTAAQLTGTESGKAPKIGDTYEAYDGKVYRFVKYNQGAGAIAAVIGNVVGFYAAGGVSAGQYNEVTSDVSDTAANGAGVLAGAPGNGEYGWIQVKGPATVTTALVSGGDGNALILSATTDGTLKVAAAVTDTVCAYAIDASAKIIMCAFPY
;
A
#
# COMPACT_ATOMS: atom_id res chain seq x y z
N MET A 1 -11.76 -16.56 2.96
CA MET A 1 -11.26 -15.73 4.08
C MET A 1 -10.48 -16.63 5.00
N THR A 2 -9.15 -16.55 4.97
CA THR A 2 -8.28 -17.21 5.96
C THR A 2 -8.38 -16.38 7.24
N SER A 3 -9.02 -16.91 8.29
CA SER A 3 -9.13 -16.20 9.56
C SER A 3 -7.82 -16.36 10.33
N PHE A 4 -6.99 -15.33 10.29
CA PHE A 4 -5.80 -15.25 11.13
C PHE A 4 -6.16 -14.63 12.48
N VAL A 5 -5.80 -15.26 13.59
CA VAL A 5 -5.98 -14.69 14.94
C VAL A 5 -4.66 -14.08 15.39
N GLY A 6 -4.68 -12.80 15.80
CA GLY A 6 -3.52 -12.14 16.40
C GLY A 6 -2.36 -11.84 15.45
N ILE A 7 -2.64 -11.56 14.17
CA ILE A 7 -1.59 -11.15 13.23
C ILE A 7 -0.97 -9.81 13.63
N ASP A 8 0.35 -9.78 13.61
CA ASP A 8 1.12 -8.53 13.62
C ASP A 8 1.26 -8.03 12.17
N VAL A 9 0.45 -7.04 11.81
CA VAL A 9 0.46 -6.42 10.47
C VAL A 9 1.73 -5.61 10.21
N THR A 10 2.53 -5.31 11.23
CA THR A 10 3.78 -4.55 11.07
C THR A 10 4.98 -5.46 10.80
N LYS A 11 4.85 -6.77 11.06
CA LYS A 11 5.90 -7.76 10.81
C LYS A 11 6.19 -7.90 9.31
N THR A 12 7.47 -7.91 8.97
CA THR A 12 7.97 -8.14 7.61
C THR A 12 8.64 -9.50 7.50
N PHE A 13 8.76 -10.00 6.28
CA PHE A 13 9.33 -11.31 5.99
C PHE A 13 10.28 -11.23 4.81
N THR A 14 11.44 -11.87 4.93
CA THR A 14 12.31 -12.19 3.80
C THR A 14 11.76 -13.40 3.03
N ALA A 15 12.15 -13.55 1.77
CA ALA A 15 11.82 -14.75 0.97
C ALA A 15 12.29 -16.06 1.65
N ALA A 16 13.45 -16.03 2.31
CA ALA A 16 14.00 -17.16 3.05
C ALA A 16 13.14 -17.53 4.27
N GLN A 17 12.58 -16.55 4.98
CA GLN A 17 11.68 -16.81 6.11
C GLN A 17 10.37 -17.46 5.66
N LEU A 18 9.76 -16.96 4.56
CA LEU A 18 8.50 -17.51 4.04
C LEU A 18 8.61 -18.98 3.63
N THR A 19 9.77 -19.40 3.14
CA THR A 19 10.04 -20.79 2.73
C THR A 19 10.68 -21.65 3.83
N GLY A 20 11.27 -21.01 4.83
CA GLY A 20 11.98 -21.64 5.94
C GLY A 20 11.22 -21.55 7.26
N THR A 21 11.74 -20.76 8.20
CA THR A 21 11.29 -20.73 9.61
C THR A 21 9.81 -20.38 9.81
N GLU A 22 9.25 -19.62 8.87
CA GLU A 22 7.86 -19.14 8.89
C GLU A 22 6.98 -19.89 7.87
N SER A 23 7.50 -20.94 7.24
CA SER A 23 6.74 -21.75 6.27
C SER A 23 5.48 -22.33 6.91
N GLY A 24 4.33 -22.09 6.28
CA GLY A 24 3.01 -22.47 6.79
C GLY A 24 2.50 -21.65 7.97
N LYS A 25 3.29 -20.70 8.48
CA LYS A 25 2.94 -19.79 9.59
C LYS A 25 2.78 -18.35 9.12
N ALA A 26 3.52 -17.98 8.07
CA ALA A 26 3.39 -16.69 7.40
C ALA A 26 2.20 -16.70 6.43
N PRO A 27 1.62 -15.53 6.17
CA PRO A 27 0.59 -15.35 5.14
C PRO A 27 1.15 -15.66 3.75
N LYS A 28 0.28 -16.12 2.85
CA LYS A 28 0.63 -16.21 1.43
C LYS A 28 0.48 -14.85 0.77
N ILE A 29 1.24 -14.61 -0.28
CA ILE A 29 1.10 -13.39 -1.07
C ILE A 29 -0.32 -13.30 -1.64
N GLY A 30 -0.95 -12.14 -1.49
CA GLY A 30 -2.34 -11.89 -1.85
C GLY A 30 -3.36 -12.22 -0.74
N ASP A 31 -2.95 -12.85 0.36
CA ASP A 31 -3.87 -13.10 1.48
C ASP A 31 -4.39 -11.78 2.06
N THR A 32 -5.66 -11.77 2.43
CA THR A 32 -6.32 -10.65 3.10
C THR A 32 -6.60 -10.96 4.56
N TYR A 33 -6.49 -9.94 5.41
CA TYR A 33 -6.78 -10.01 6.83
C TYR A 33 -7.68 -8.85 7.22
N GLU A 34 -8.84 -9.17 7.82
CA GLU A 34 -9.74 -8.19 8.42
C GLU A 34 -9.48 -8.13 9.92
N ALA A 35 -9.03 -6.97 10.40
CA ALA A 35 -8.73 -6.71 11.79
C ALA A 35 -10.01 -6.42 12.59
N TYR A 36 -9.92 -6.53 13.92
CA TYR A 36 -11.05 -6.32 14.83
C TYR A 36 -11.63 -4.89 14.78
N ASP A 37 -10.86 -3.92 14.30
CA ASP A 37 -11.26 -2.52 14.13
C ASP A 37 -11.86 -2.24 12.74
N GLY A 38 -12.11 -3.28 11.94
CA GLY A 38 -12.72 -3.21 10.62
C GLY A 38 -11.76 -2.78 9.49
N LYS A 39 -10.46 -2.60 9.79
CA LYS A 39 -9.44 -2.38 8.76
C LYS A 39 -9.16 -3.68 8.03
N VAL A 40 -8.90 -3.58 6.73
CA VAL A 40 -8.48 -4.73 5.92
C VAL A 40 -7.08 -4.51 5.41
N TYR A 41 -6.27 -5.56 5.49
CA TYR A 41 -4.89 -5.60 5.03
C TYR A 41 -4.74 -6.67 3.95
N ARG A 42 -3.81 -6.45 3.01
CA ARG A 42 -3.38 -7.44 2.00
C ARG A 42 -1.88 -7.68 2.11
N PHE A 43 -1.46 -8.94 2.05
CA PHE A 43 -0.05 -9.31 2.12
C PHE A 43 0.60 -9.25 0.73
N VAL A 44 1.66 -8.48 0.58
CA VAL A 44 2.29 -8.15 -0.73
C VAL A 44 3.81 -8.18 -0.63
N LYS A 45 4.47 -8.15 -1.79
CA LYS A 45 5.91 -7.94 -1.92
C LYS A 45 6.21 -6.47 -2.17
N TYR A 46 7.20 -5.91 -1.49
CA TYR A 46 7.68 -4.55 -1.74
C TYR A 46 8.89 -4.55 -2.68
N ASN A 47 8.90 -3.60 -3.61
CA ASN A 47 10.00 -3.34 -4.53
C ASN A 47 10.37 -1.87 -4.41
N GLN A 48 11.67 -1.55 -4.29
CA GLN A 48 12.11 -0.15 -4.15
C GLN A 48 12.06 0.64 -5.47
N GLY A 49 11.77 -0.02 -6.60
CA GLY A 49 11.84 0.60 -7.91
C GLY A 49 13.26 1.02 -8.30
N ALA A 50 13.38 1.65 -9.46
CA ALA A 50 14.59 2.22 -10.03
C ALA A 50 15.13 3.39 -9.20
N GLY A 51 14.25 4.14 -8.53
CA GLY A 51 14.57 5.23 -7.62
C GLY A 51 15.11 4.77 -6.26
N ALA A 52 15.13 3.45 -6.00
CA ALA A 52 15.59 2.87 -4.74
C ALA A 52 14.85 3.44 -3.50
N ILE A 53 13.55 3.68 -3.63
CA ILE A 53 12.71 4.26 -2.58
C ILE A 53 12.45 3.21 -1.50
N ALA A 54 13.00 3.44 -0.30
CA ALA A 54 12.79 2.57 0.85
C ALA A 54 11.33 2.59 1.34
N ALA A 55 10.85 1.44 1.83
CA ALA A 55 9.53 1.37 2.44
C ALA A 55 9.49 2.16 3.74
N VAL A 56 8.45 2.97 3.91
CA VAL A 56 8.19 3.72 5.14
C VAL A 56 6.76 3.42 5.57
N ILE A 57 6.58 3.06 6.85
CA ILE A 57 5.25 2.84 7.43
C ILE A 57 4.39 4.08 7.17
N GLY A 58 3.13 3.88 6.77
CA GLY A 58 2.19 4.96 6.48
C GLY A 58 2.39 5.62 5.11
N ASN A 59 3.40 5.25 4.32
CA ASN A 59 3.46 5.67 2.92
C ASN A 59 2.47 4.89 2.07
N VAL A 60 1.94 5.57 1.05
CA VAL A 60 1.06 4.96 0.06
C VAL A 60 1.90 4.24 -0.99
N VAL A 61 1.42 3.11 -1.48
CA VAL A 61 2.07 2.35 -2.55
C VAL A 61 1.14 2.19 -3.74
N GLY A 62 1.72 2.13 -4.93
CA GLY A 62 1.06 1.70 -6.15
C GLY A 62 1.44 0.28 -6.54
N PHE A 63 0.69 -0.31 -7.46
CA PHE A 63 1.10 -1.56 -8.10
C PHE A 63 2.37 -1.36 -8.91
N TYR A 64 3.35 -2.23 -8.73
CA TYR A 64 4.65 -2.13 -9.38
C TYR A 64 4.54 -2.28 -10.90
N ALA A 65 5.20 -1.39 -11.62
CA ALA A 65 5.29 -1.36 -13.07
C ALA A 65 6.62 -0.71 -13.45
N ALA A 66 7.61 -1.51 -13.83
CA ALA A 66 8.94 -1.00 -14.16
C ALA A 66 8.88 0.08 -15.26
N GLY A 67 9.49 1.24 -15.01
CA GLY A 67 9.44 2.42 -15.87
C GLY A 67 8.03 2.95 -16.11
N GLY A 68 7.08 2.67 -15.21
CA GLY A 68 5.67 3.02 -15.34
C GLY A 68 4.88 2.13 -16.32
N VAL A 69 5.49 1.08 -16.87
CA VAL A 69 4.85 0.19 -17.84
C VAL A 69 4.40 -1.10 -17.15
N SER A 70 3.08 -1.25 -17.01
CA SER A 70 2.51 -2.40 -16.31
C SER A 70 2.72 -3.70 -17.09
N ALA A 71 3.30 -4.70 -16.41
CA ALA A 71 3.36 -6.09 -16.87
C ALA A 71 2.29 -6.98 -16.20
N GLY A 72 1.26 -6.38 -15.61
CA GLY A 72 0.19 -7.11 -14.91
C GLY A 72 0.54 -7.56 -13.49
N GLN A 73 1.46 -6.85 -12.80
CA GLN A 73 1.76 -7.12 -11.39
C GLN A 73 0.64 -6.61 -10.49
N TYR A 74 0.09 -7.48 -9.63
CA TYR A 74 -0.98 -7.13 -8.68
C TYR A 74 -0.64 -7.50 -7.22
N ASN A 75 0.50 -8.15 -7.00
CA ASN A 75 0.96 -8.58 -5.68
C ASN A 75 2.34 -8.00 -5.31
N GLU A 76 2.93 -7.21 -6.22
CA GLU A 76 4.16 -6.46 -6.01
C GLU A 76 3.84 -4.96 -6.05
N VAL A 77 4.36 -4.22 -5.08
CA VAL A 77 4.02 -2.81 -4.86
C VAL A 77 5.28 -1.98 -4.64
N THR A 78 5.19 -0.69 -4.93
CA THR A 78 6.28 0.28 -4.71
C THR A 78 5.71 1.64 -4.31
N SER A 79 6.49 2.43 -3.57
CA SER A 79 6.22 3.85 -3.36
C SER A 79 6.92 4.75 -4.40
N ASP A 80 7.81 4.19 -5.23
CA ASP A 80 8.51 4.91 -6.31
C ASP A 80 7.54 5.26 -7.43
N VAL A 81 7.23 6.54 -7.55
CA VAL A 81 6.23 7.04 -8.50
C VAL A 81 6.59 6.74 -9.96
N SER A 82 7.89 6.63 -10.27
CA SER A 82 8.37 6.33 -11.62
C SER A 82 8.17 4.86 -12.01
N ASP A 83 7.91 4.00 -11.03
CA ASP A 83 7.77 2.55 -11.18
C ASP A 83 6.40 2.01 -10.72
N THR A 84 5.37 2.85 -10.77
CA THR A 84 3.98 2.43 -10.50
C THR A 84 3.13 2.45 -11.76
N ALA A 85 2.09 1.61 -11.79
CA ALA A 85 1.04 1.66 -12.80
C ALA A 85 0.07 2.86 -12.60
N ALA A 86 0.43 3.84 -11.77
CA ALA A 86 -0.44 4.94 -11.31
C ALA A 86 -1.75 4.50 -10.61
N ASN A 87 -1.89 3.21 -10.29
CA ASN A 87 -3.00 2.66 -9.54
C ASN A 87 -2.58 2.40 -8.08
N GLY A 88 -3.28 3.02 -7.13
CA GLY A 88 -3.04 2.81 -5.71
C GLY A 88 -3.31 1.36 -5.29
N ALA A 89 -2.39 0.79 -4.50
CA ALA A 89 -2.50 -0.57 -4.00
C ALA A 89 -2.81 -0.64 -2.50
N GLY A 90 -2.36 0.34 -1.69
CA GLY A 90 -2.63 0.40 -0.25
C GLY A 90 -1.69 1.35 0.50
N VAL A 91 -1.76 1.32 1.84
CA VAL A 91 -0.87 2.04 2.75
C VAL A 91 0.02 1.05 3.49
N LEU A 92 1.33 1.25 3.51
CA LEU A 92 2.28 0.35 4.18
C LEU A 92 2.02 0.27 5.70
N ALA A 93 1.80 -0.94 6.21
CA ALA A 93 1.65 -1.20 7.65
C ALA A 93 2.99 -1.53 8.35
N GLY A 94 3.97 -2.01 7.58
CA GLY A 94 5.35 -2.26 8.01
C GLY A 94 6.35 -1.58 7.08
N ALA A 95 7.65 -1.75 7.33
CA ALA A 95 8.74 -1.25 6.49
C ALA A 95 9.57 -2.40 5.89
N PRO A 96 9.00 -3.19 4.96
CA PRO A 96 9.74 -4.28 4.30
C PRO A 96 10.92 -3.74 3.50
N GLY A 97 12.05 -4.45 3.55
CA GLY A 97 13.18 -4.20 2.66
C GLY A 97 12.86 -4.48 1.19
N ASN A 98 13.82 -4.21 0.31
CA ASN A 98 13.66 -4.50 -1.12
C ASN A 98 13.47 -6.01 -1.36
N GLY A 99 12.39 -6.37 -2.03
CA GLY A 99 12.06 -7.77 -2.30
C GLY A 99 11.51 -8.54 -1.09
N GLU A 100 11.31 -7.86 0.05
CA GLU A 100 10.66 -8.44 1.22
C GLU A 100 9.15 -8.30 1.15
N TYR A 101 8.48 -8.93 2.11
CA TYR A 101 7.03 -9.07 2.16
C TYR A 101 6.48 -8.43 3.41
N GLY A 102 5.30 -7.83 3.29
CA GLY A 102 4.63 -7.14 4.38
C GLY A 102 3.17 -6.87 4.07
N TRP A 103 2.49 -6.22 5.00
CA TRP A 103 1.08 -5.88 4.87
C TRP A 103 0.90 -4.45 4.37
N ILE A 104 -0.11 -4.26 3.52
CA ILE A 104 -0.65 -2.96 3.15
C ILE A 104 -2.11 -2.87 3.60
N GLN A 105 -2.49 -1.76 4.22
CA GLN A 105 -3.89 -1.46 4.52
C GLN A 105 -4.61 -1.04 3.25
N VAL A 106 -5.71 -1.73 2.95
CA VAL A 106 -6.50 -1.55 1.73
C VAL A 106 -7.90 -1.00 2.01
N LYS A 107 -8.41 -1.15 3.24
CA LYS A 107 -9.70 -0.61 3.71
C LYS A 107 -9.63 -0.06 5.12
N GLY A 108 -10.48 0.92 5.42
CA GLY A 108 -10.63 1.53 6.75
C GLY A 108 -9.77 2.78 6.93
N PRO A 109 -9.87 3.47 8.08
CA PRO A 109 -9.14 4.72 8.31
C PRO A 109 -7.64 4.47 8.48
N ALA A 110 -6.80 5.29 7.85
CA ALA A 110 -5.34 5.25 7.97
C ALA A 110 -4.79 6.66 8.18
N THR A 111 -3.71 6.77 8.96
CA THR A 111 -2.89 7.97 9.04
C THR A 111 -1.69 7.79 8.11
N VAL A 112 -1.57 8.63 7.10
CA VAL A 112 -0.43 8.59 6.18
C VAL A 112 0.73 9.43 6.71
N THR A 113 1.96 9.03 6.39
CA THR A 113 3.18 9.69 6.88
C THR A 113 3.40 11.03 6.17
N THR A 114 3.25 11.03 4.85
CA THR A 114 3.38 12.20 4.00
C THR A 114 2.09 13.01 3.94
N ALA A 115 2.18 14.34 3.85
CA ALA A 115 1.01 15.15 3.53
C ALA A 115 0.49 14.84 2.12
N LEU A 116 -0.78 15.15 1.86
CA LEU A 116 -1.34 15.11 0.51
C LEU A 116 -0.61 16.15 -0.36
N VAL A 117 -0.34 15.81 -1.62
CA VAL A 117 0.17 16.77 -2.60
C VAL A 117 -0.87 17.86 -2.87
N SER A 118 -2.14 17.48 -2.84
CA SER A 118 -3.29 18.38 -2.96
C SER A 118 -4.56 17.76 -2.42
N GLY A 119 -5.53 18.61 -2.08
CA GLY A 119 -6.84 18.21 -1.57
C GLY A 119 -7.07 18.68 -0.13
N GLY A 120 -8.34 18.67 0.26
CA GLY A 120 -8.81 18.87 1.63
C GLY A 120 -9.85 17.82 1.97
N ASP A 121 -10.50 17.99 3.12
CA ASP A 121 -11.44 17.02 3.67
C ASP A 121 -12.58 16.72 2.69
N GLY A 122 -12.97 15.45 2.59
CA GLY A 122 -14.02 14.97 1.69
C GLY A 122 -13.59 14.77 0.23
N ASN A 123 -12.37 15.17 -0.17
CA ASN A 123 -11.90 14.93 -1.53
C ASN A 123 -11.61 13.44 -1.81
N ALA A 124 -11.99 12.99 -3.00
CA ALA A 124 -11.53 11.72 -3.56
C ALA A 124 -10.05 11.84 -3.94
N LEU A 125 -9.27 10.81 -3.61
CA LEU A 125 -7.82 10.79 -3.73
C LEU A 125 -7.36 9.68 -4.67
N ILE A 126 -6.30 9.98 -5.41
CA ILE A 126 -5.57 9.06 -6.28
C ILE A 126 -4.09 9.02 -5.88
N LEU A 127 -3.37 7.99 -6.32
CA LEU A 127 -1.92 7.93 -6.19
C LEU A 127 -1.29 9.14 -6.89
N SER A 128 -0.37 9.81 -6.21
CA SER A 128 0.38 10.90 -6.82
C SER A 128 1.27 10.37 -7.94
N ALA A 129 1.34 11.12 -9.05
CA ALA A 129 2.25 10.86 -10.16
C ALA A 129 3.52 11.73 -10.11
N THR A 130 3.70 12.52 -9.04
CA THR A 130 4.80 13.50 -8.93
C THR A 130 5.62 13.38 -7.65
N THR A 131 5.14 12.63 -6.66
CA THR A 131 5.80 12.56 -5.35
C THR A 131 5.60 11.17 -4.76
N ASP A 132 6.72 10.51 -4.46
CA ASP A 132 6.74 9.15 -3.92
C ASP A 132 5.92 9.03 -2.65
N GLY A 133 5.21 7.91 -2.51
CA GLY A 133 4.52 7.58 -1.27
C GLY A 133 3.27 8.40 -0.97
N THR A 134 2.84 9.31 -1.86
CA THR A 134 1.80 10.31 -1.56
C THR A 134 0.51 10.14 -2.38
N LEU A 135 -0.54 10.86 -1.94
CA LEU A 135 -1.82 10.98 -2.63
C LEU A 135 -2.07 12.42 -3.09
N LYS A 136 -2.93 12.58 -4.09
CA LYS A 136 -3.42 13.88 -4.55
C LYS A 136 -4.92 13.82 -4.85
N VAL A 137 -5.56 14.97 -5.01
CA VAL A 137 -6.96 15.04 -5.43
C VAL A 137 -7.15 14.44 -6.83
N ALA A 138 -8.21 13.65 -7.00
CA ALA A 138 -8.65 13.20 -8.31
C ALA A 138 -9.13 14.41 -9.15
N ALA A 139 -8.74 14.47 -10.41
CA ALA A 139 -9.02 15.59 -11.31
C ALA A 139 -9.83 15.17 -12.54
N ALA A 140 -9.81 13.90 -12.91
CA ALA A 140 -10.56 13.35 -14.04
C ALA A 140 -11.53 12.26 -13.59
N VAL A 141 -12.66 12.12 -14.29
CA VAL A 141 -13.63 11.04 -14.05
C VAL A 141 -13.09 9.64 -14.36
N THR A 142 -12.00 9.59 -15.13
CA THR A 142 -11.26 8.36 -15.45
C THR A 142 -10.24 7.99 -14.38
N ASP A 143 -10.01 8.86 -13.39
CA ASP A 143 -9.03 8.60 -12.35
C ASP A 143 -9.47 7.41 -11.49
N THR A 144 -8.53 6.52 -11.21
CA THR A 144 -8.77 5.39 -10.32
C THR A 144 -8.67 5.85 -8.87
N VAL A 145 -9.78 6.31 -8.32
CA VAL A 145 -9.91 6.70 -6.91
C VAL A 145 -9.55 5.52 -6.01
N CYS A 146 -8.67 5.75 -5.04
CA CYS A 146 -8.17 4.72 -4.13
C CYS A 146 -8.29 5.09 -2.64
N ALA A 147 -8.64 6.33 -2.32
CA ALA A 147 -8.90 6.77 -0.95
C ALA A 147 -9.76 8.04 -0.92
N TYR A 148 -10.18 8.45 0.27
CA TYR A 148 -10.88 9.72 0.52
C TYR A 148 -10.21 10.45 1.69
N ALA A 149 -10.00 11.75 1.57
CA ALA A 149 -9.52 12.56 2.69
C ALA A 149 -10.60 12.67 3.78
N ILE A 150 -10.25 12.33 5.02
CA ILE A 150 -11.14 12.49 6.18
C ILE A 150 -10.75 13.72 6.98
N ASP A 151 -9.46 13.85 7.27
CA ASP A 151 -8.86 15.05 7.84
C ASP A 151 -7.48 15.22 7.21
N ALA A 152 -7.40 16.05 6.18
CA ALA A 152 -6.17 16.29 5.42
C ALA A 152 -5.10 16.95 6.30
N SER A 153 -5.50 17.79 7.26
CA SER A 153 -4.59 18.48 8.17
C SER A 153 -3.93 17.53 9.17
N ALA A 154 -4.66 16.49 9.59
CA ALA A 154 -4.15 15.39 10.43
C ALA A 154 -3.61 14.20 9.63
N LYS A 155 -3.60 14.28 8.28
CA LYS A 155 -3.17 13.21 7.36
C LYS A 155 -3.99 11.92 7.49
N ILE A 156 -5.27 12.04 7.80
CA ILE A 156 -6.18 10.91 7.95
C ILE A 156 -6.96 10.72 6.65
N ILE A 157 -6.90 9.50 6.11
CA ILE A 157 -7.65 9.08 4.93
C ILE A 157 -8.53 7.88 5.25
N MET A 158 -9.58 7.69 4.46
CA MET A 158 -10.32 6.43 4.38
C MET A 158 -9.78 5.62 3.20
N CYS A 159 -9.13 4.50 3.49
CA CYS A 159 -8.65 3.58 2.47
C CYS A 159 -9.81 2.93 1.72
N ALA A 160 -9.77 2.98 0.40
CA ALA A 160 -10.72 2.35 -0.51
C ALA A 160 -9.98 1.76 -1.73
N PHE A 161 -8.84 1.11 -1.46
CA PHE A 161 -7.99 0.55 -2.51
C PHE A 161 -8.63 -0.72 -3.10
N PRO A 162 -8.32 -1.08 -4.36
CA PRO A 162 -8.77 -2.35 -4.93
C PRO A 162 -8.01 -3.55 -4.34
N TYR A 163 -8.73 -4.53 -3.79
CA TYR A 163 -8.15 -5.74 -3.19
C TYR A 163 -8.99 -7.01 -3.31
#